data_AF-A0A1Y3N2R2-F1
#
_entry.id   AF-A0A1Y3N2R2-F1
#
_cell.length_a   1.000
_cell.length_b   1.000
_cell.length_c   1.000
_cell.angle_alpha   90.00
_cell.angle_beta   90.00
_cell.angle_gamma   90.00
#
_symmetry.space_group_name_H-M   'P 1'
#
loop_
_entity.id
_entity.type
_entity.pdbx_description
1 polymer ?
#
loop_
_entity_poly.entity_id
_entity_poly.type
_entity_poly.pdbx_seq_one_letter_code
_entity_poly.pdbx_strand_id
1 'polypeptide(L)'
;MLCSSTRCDDIYTLDILIDCYSIGNLQSYIDIIDSTLDKIKSFYGIMGYDKAIINIVNSIIKNCFFTYGFIPADSKGIKAITIQDSKFINNSGNSGPILNIMNNSEDYTINFNNCYFENNHAIYYGGIVYSHKYFDDGYIPRFSNYYFNDCIFKNNTAKKGNISFSFEKSHEPYFSNIEELRKIEGAFVTNPSYIELTSDSVDSISLYSGEKLPFEIKFQIFDEYNNLINAEPLNSINDMMLFDLEFNDTKNGKILGYPVYNCDIGYCAIPQIKS
;
A
#
# COMPACT_ATOMS: atom_id res chain seq x y z
N MET A 1 -13.68 -28.27 12.92
CA MET A 1 -14.84 -28.85 12.23
C MET A 1 -16.07 -28.62 13.09
N LEU A 2 -16.87 -27.62 12.78
CA LEU A 2 -18.18 -27.40 13.41
C LEU A 2 -19.18 -27.32 12.26
N CYS A 3 -19.82 -28.44 11.97
CA CYS A 3 -20.85 -28.52 10.94
C CYS A 3 -22.18 -28.10 11.56
N SER A 4 -22.84 -27.09 10.99
CA SER A 4 -24.28 -26.91 11.16
C SER A 4 -24.99 -27.49 9.93
N SER A 5 -26.18 -28.03 10.14
CA SER A 5 -26.83 -29.07 9.32
C SER A 5 -27.26 -28.69 7.90
N THR A 6 -26.80 -27.58 7.31
CA THR A 6 -27.24 -27.16 5.97
C THR A 6 -26.21 -26.52 5.04
N ARG A 7 -24.96 -26.29 5.46
CA ARG A 7 -23.88 -25.83 4.56
C ARG A 7 -22.51 -26.27 5.08
N CYS A 8 -21.85 -27.13 4.31
CA CYS A 8 -20.39 -27.22 4.34
C CYS A 8 -19.88 -26.22 3.30
N ASP A 9 -19.70 -24.97 3.70
CA ASP A 9 -18.81 -24.09 2.94
C ASP A 9 -17.38 -24.51 3.31
N ASP A 10 -16.90 -25.57 2.67
CA ASP A 10 -15.52 -26.05 2.82
C ASP A 10 -14.57 -25.06 2.14
N ILE A 11 -14.40 -23.89 2.75
CA ILE A 11 -13.45 -22.88 2.30
C ILE A 11 -12.08 -23.28 2.85
N TYR A 12 -11.43 -24.24 2.18
CA TYR A 12 -10.01 -24.47 2.39
C TYR A 12 -9.24 -23.22 1.93
N THR A 13 -8.53 -22.60 2.86
CA THR A 13 -7.55 -21.56 2.54
C THR A 13 -6.20 -22.25 2.48
N LEU A 14 -5.55 -22.21 1.32
CA LEU A 14 -4.18 -22.68 1.17
C LEU A 14 -3.23 -21.72 1.88
N ASP A 15 -2.10 -22.23 2.37
CA ASP A 15 -1.02 -21.34 2.82
C ASP A 15 -0.36 -20.68 1.59
N ILE A 16 0.13 -21.53 0.69
CA ILE A 16 0.81 -21.13 -0.54
C ILE A 16 0.24 -21.97 -1.68
N LEU A 17 -0.01 -21.34 -2.84
CA LEU A 17 -0.47 -22.06 -4.03
C LEU A 17 0.70 -22.70 -4.80
N ILE A 18 1.76 -21.95 -5.08
CA ILE A 18 2.99 -22.45 -5.73
C ILE A 18 4.16 -22.20 -4.79
N ASP A 19 4.78 -23.29 -4.34
CA ASP A 19 5.94 -23.25 -3.45
C ASP A 19 7.17 -23.85 -4.16
N CYS A 20 8.24 -23.06 -4.28
CA CYS A 20 9.45 -23.42 -5.02
C CYS A 20 10.69 -23.33 -4.13
N TYR A 21 11.36 -24.46 -3.90
CA TYR A 21 12.64 -24.51 -3.19
C TYR A 21 13.78 -24.80 -4.14
N SER A 22 14.93 -24.18 -3.88
CA SER A 22 16.20 -24.60 -4.47
C SER A 22 17.08 -25.20 -3.38
N ILE A 23 17.92 -26.18 -3.72
CA ILE A 23 18.82 -26.82 -2.76
C ILE A 23 20.25 -26.39 -3.05
N GLY A 24 20.87 -25.68 -2.10
CA GLY A 24 22.26 -25.24 -2.19
C GLY A 24 22.46 -24.07 -3.16
N ASN A 25 23.37 -24.23 -4.13
CA ASN A 25 23.68 -23.20 -5.13
C ASN A 25 22.93 -23.37 -6.47
N LEU A 26 22.04 -24.35 -6.55
CA LEU A 26 21.24 -24.60 -7.76
C LEU A 26 20.11 -23.58 -7.87
N GLN A 27 19.74 -23.23 -9.10
CA GLN A 27 18.57 -22.40 -9.36
C GLN A 27 17.40 -23.30 -9.72
N SER A 28 16.27 -23.13 -9.05
CA SER A 28 15.01 -23.75 -9.45
C SER A 28 14.26 -22.86 -10.45
N TYR A 29 13.65 -23.51 -11.44
CA TYR A 29 12.90 -22.86 -12.51
C TYR A 29 11.46 -23.41 -12.51
N ILE A 30 10.48 -22.51 -12.55
CA ILE A 30 9.07 -22.87 -12.74
C ILE A 30 8.53 -22.06 -13.91
N ASP A 31 7.97 -22.76 -14.88
CA ASP A 31 7.24 -22.15 -16.00
C ASP A 31 5.75 -22.49 -15.90
N ILE A 32 4.90 -21.47 -15.90
CA ILE A 32 3.44 -21.58 -15.93
C ILE A 32 2.98 -20.94 -17.23
N ILE A 33 2.63 -21.77 -18.21
CA ILE A 33 2.34 -21.34 -19.58
C ILE A 33 0.93 -21.76 -19.95
N ASP A 34 0.20 -20.89 -20.66
CA ASP A 34 -1.14 -21.17 -21.20
C ASP A 34 -2.13 -21.69 -20.14
N SER A 35 -1.99 -21.21 -18.91
CA SER A 35 -2.66 -21.77 -17.74
C SER A 35 -3.73 -20.84 -17.20
N THR A 36 -4.75 -21.42 -16.54
CA THR A 36 -5.76 -20.65 -15.81
C THR A 36 -5.78 -21.07 -14.34
N LEU A 37 -5.54 -20.11 -13.46
CA LEU A 37 -5.70 -20.23 -12.01
C LEU A 37 -7.02 -19.54 -11.64
N ASP A 38 -8.02 -20.30 -11.17
CA ASP A 38 -9.37 -19.80 -10.93
C ASP A 38 -9.92 -20.24 -9.58
N LYS A 39 -10.61 -19.33 -8.87
CA LYS A 39 -11.30 -19.59 -7.58
C LYS A 39 -10.38 -20.12 -6.48
N ILE A 40 -9.16 -19.61 -6.41
CA ILE A 40 -8.18 -20.01 -5.40
C ILE A 40 -8.26 -19.04 -4.21
N LYS A 41 -8.31 -19.58 -3.00
CA LYS A 41 -8.15 -18.80 -1.76
C LYS A 41 -6.86 -19.25 -1.07
N SER A 42 -5.93 -18.33 -0.90
CA SER A 42 -4.62 -18.61 -0.31
C SER A 42 -4.10 -17.41 0.50
N PHE A 43 -3.13 -17.62 1.39
CA PHE A 43 -2.38 -16.50 1.96
C PHE A 43 -1.46 -15.89 0.91
N TYR A 44 -0.73 -16.74 0.18
CA TYR A 44 0.19 -16.35 -0.89
C TYR A 44 -0.15 -17.08 -2.20
N GLY A 45 0.03 -16.42 -3.34
CA GLY A 45 -0.05 -17.10 -4.64
C GLY A 45 1.22 -17.90 -4.94
N ILE A 46 2.37 -17.25 -4.89
CA ILE A 46 3.66 -17.80 -5.24
C ILE A 46 4.64 -17.50 -4.13
N MET A 47 5.40 -18.51 -3.71
CA MET A 47 6.54 -18.33 -2.82
C MET A 47 7.72 -19.10 -3.38
N GLY A 48 8.90 -18.49 -3.31
CA GLY A 48 10.13 -19.10 -3.80
C GLY A 48 11.27 -18.86 -2.82
N TYR A 49 12.15 -19.85 -2.76
CA TYR A 49 13.30 -19.87 -1.87
C TYR A 49 14.58 -20.15 -2.65
N ASP A 50 15.69 -19.62 -2.13
CA ASP A 50 17.06 -19.93 -2.56
C ASP A 50 17.35 -19.75 -4.07
N LYS A 51 17.07 -18.57 -4.62
CA LYS A 51 17.32 -18.16 -6.02
C LYS A 51 16.34 -18.74 -7.05
N ALA A 52 15.09 -19.01 -6.65
CA ALA A 52 14.06 -19.47 -7.57
C ALA A 52 13.77 -18.44 -8.68
N ILE A 53 13.57 -18.93 -9.90
CA ILE A 53 13.16 -18.16 -11.08
C ILE A 53 11.81 -18.69 -11.54
N ILE A 54 10.84 -17.79 -11.71
CA ILE A 54 9.47 -18.17 -12.07
C ILE A 54 9.04 -17.36 -13.28
N ASN A 55 8.57 -18.05 -14.31
CA ASN A 55 8.00 -17.42 -15.50
C ASN A 55 6.52 -17.80 -15.61
N ILE A 56 5.68 -16.80 -15.86
CA ILE A 56 4.25 -16.98 -16.12
C ILE A 56 3.94 -16.33 -17.45
N VAL A 57 3.50 -17.11 -18.43
CA VAL A 57 3.31 -16.65 -19.80
C VAL A 57 1.91 -17.00 -20.28
N ASN A 58 1.24 -16.04 -20.92
CA ASN A 58 -0.08 -16.23 -21.54
C ASN A 58 -1.09 -16.91 -20.60
N SER A 59 -1.08 -16.51 -19.33
CA SER A 59 -1.88 -17.16 -18.29
C SER A 59 -2.93 -16.22 -17.71
N ILE A 60 -3.98 -16.81 -17.11
CA ILE A 60 -5.09 -16.07 -16.51
C ILE A 60 -5.20 -16.44 -15.04
N ILE A 61 -5.07 -15.45 -14.16
CA ILE A 61 -5.30 -15.57 -12.72
C ILE A 61 -6.59 -14.82 -12.42
N LYS A 62 -7.65 -15.53 -12.01
CA LYS A 62 -8.97 -14.90 -11.86
C LYS A 62 -9.80 -15.41 -10.69
N ASN A 63 -10.67 -14.54 -10.18
CA ASN A 63 -11.58 -14.83 -9.07
C ASN A 63 -10.86 -15.41 -7.84
N CYS A 64 -9.60 -15.05 -7.63
CA CYS A 64 -8.81 -15.53 -6.50
C CYS A 64 -8.85 -14.55 -5.33
N PHE A 65 -8.56 -15.06 -4.13
CA PHE A 65 -8.34 -14.26 -2.93
C PHE A 65 -6.96 -14.58 -2.35
N PHE A 66 -6.07 -13.58 -2.33
CA PHE A 66 -4.71 -13.69 -1.81
C PHE A 66 -4.52 -12.68 -0.66
N THR A 67 -4.41 -13.17 0.57
CA THR A 67 -4.30 -12.32 1.77
C THR A 67 -3.10 -11.37 1.69
N TYR A 68 -1.95 -11.87 1.24
CA TYR A 68 -0.68 -11.14 1.13
C TYR A 68 -0.18 -11.06 -0.32
N GLY A 69 -1.12 -11.00 -1.26
CA GLY A 69 -0.82 -10.89 -2.69
C GLY A 69 -0.51 -12.22 -3.38
N PHE A 70 -0.72 -12.23 -4.70
CA PHE A 70 -0.28 -13.33 -5.55
C PHE A 70 1.25 -13.49 -5.48
N ILE A 71 1.97 -12.36 -5.44
CA ILE A 71 3.41 -12.31 -5.24
C ILE A 71 3.70 -11.50 -3.96
N PRO A 72 4.03 -12.17 -2.85
CA PRO A 72 4.67 -11.55 -1.71
C PRO A 72 6.14 -11.29 -2.07
N ALA A 73 6.50 -10.03 -2.31
CA ALA A 73 7.90 -9.64 -2.36
C ALA A 73 8.40 -9.52 -0.91
N ASP A 74 8.98 -10.61 -0.43
CA ASP A 74 9.67 -10.71 0.84
C ASP A 74 11.14 -11.11 0.66
N SER A 75 11.89 -11.16 1.74
CA SER A 75 13.34 -11.43 1.71
C SER A 75 13.72 -12.91 1.64
N LYS A 76 12.81 -13.84 1.27
CA LYS A 76 12.99 -15.29 1.51
C LYS A 76 13.45 -16.17 0.35
N GLY A 77 13.75 -15.63 -0.81
CA GLY A 77 14.70 -16.29 -1.74
C GLY A 77 14.28 -16.36 -3.19
N ILE A 78 13.24 -15.67 -3.64
CA ILE A 78 12.99 -15.49 -5.07
C ILE A 78 14.12 -14.68 -5.70
N LYS A 79 14.64 -15.08 -6.86
CA LYS A 79 15.57 -14.23 -7.60
C LYS A 79 14.85 -13.40 -8.64
N ALA A 80 13.98 -14.04 -9.41
CA ALA A 80 13.26 -13.36 -10.48
C ALA A 80 11.87 -13.94 -10.69
N ILE A 81 10.90 -13.08 -10.94
CA ILE A 81 9.59 -13.44 -11.49
C ILE A 81 9.37 -12.63 -12.75
N THR A 82 9.09 -13.30 -13.85
CA THR A 82 8.66 -12.65 -15.09
C THR A 82 7.25 -13.11 -15.44
N ILE A 83 6.33 -12.17 -15.54
CA ILE A 83 4.95 -12.41 -15.96
C ILE A 83 4.76 -11.68 -17.27
N GLN A 84 4.36 -12.42 -18.30
CA GLN A 84 4.25 -11.92 -19.65
C GLN A 84 2.88 -12.28 -20.26
N ASP A 85 2.28 -11.33 -20.98
CA ASP A 85 1.07 -11.53 -21.79
C ASP A 85 -0.10 -12.14 -20.97
N SER A 86 -0.16 -11.84 -19.67
CA SER A 86 -1.04 -12.51 -18.71
C SER A 86 -2.10 -11.57 -18.15
N LYS A 87 -3.16 -12.15 -17.59
CA LYS A 87 -4.34 -11.41 -17.11
C LYS A 87 -4.64 -11.71 -15.65
N PHE A 88 -4.92 -10.66 -14.88
CA PHE A 88 -5.37 -10.71 -13.50
C PHE A 88 -6.77 -10.10 -13.40
N ILE A 89 -7.79 -10.93 -13.20
CA ILE A 89 -9.20 -10.53 -13.34
C ILE A 89 -10.01 -10.88 -12.08
N ASN A 90 -10.69 -9.90 -11.48
CA ASN A 90 -11.55 -10.11 -10.29
C ASN A 90 -10.80 -10.76 -9.10
N ASN A 91 -9.50 -10.50 -8.93
CA ASN A 91 -8.77 -11.00 -7.77
C ASN A 91 -8.94 -10.04 -6.60
N SER A 92 -8.87 -10.57 -5.38
CA SER A 92 -9.02 -9.78 -4.16
C SER A 92 -7.99 -10.13 -3.10
N GLY A 93 -7.80 -9.26 -2.12
CA GLY A 93 -6.83 -9.44 -1.05
C GLY A 93 -6.90 -8.32 -0.01
N ASN A 94 -6.07 -8.38 1.02
CA ASN A 94 -6.08 -7.33 2.06
C ASN A 94 -5.42 -6.05 1.52
N SER A 95 -4.19 -6.18 1.03
CA SER A 95 -3.44 -5.10 0.40
C SER A 95 -2.57 -5.67 -0.71
N GLY A 96 -2.55 -5.02 -1.88
CA GLY A 96 -1.74 -5.48 -3.02
C GLY A 96 -2.06 -6.92 -3.43
N PRO A 97 -3.29 -7.25 -3.87
CA PRO A 97 -3.71 -8.62 -4.15
C PRO A 97 -2.89 -9.29 -5.25
N ILE A 98 -2.14 -8.52 -6.04
CA ILE A 98 -1.22 -9.04 -7.04
C ILE A 98 0.22 -8.98 -6.53
N LEU A 99 0.69 -7.81 -6.13
CA LEU A 99 2.05 -7.60 -5.65
C LEU A 99 2.02 -6.94 -4.28
N ASN A 100 2.57 -7.62 -3.27
CA ASN A 100 2.68 -7.13 -1.92
C ASN A 100 4.16 -7.09 -1.51
N ILE A 101 4.75 -5.90 -1.53
CA ILE A 101 6.15 -5.65 -1.21
C ILE A 101 6.25 -5.35 0.28
N MET A 102 6.51 -6.41 1.04
CA MET A 102 6.67 -6.37 2.50
C MET A 102 8.12 -6.13 2.91
N ASN A 103 9.07 -6.62 2.12
CA ASN A 103 10.49 -6.42 2.35
C ASN A 103 11.23 -6.42 1.02
N ASN A 104 12.19 -5.52 0.86
CA ASN A 104 13.06 -5.54 -0.30
C ASN A 104 14.31 -6.37 0.01
N SER A 105 14.75 -7.15 -0.96
CA SER A 105 16.08 -7.72 -0.98
C SER A 105 16.73 -7.32 -2.29
N GLU A 106 17.97 -6.87 -2.22
CA GLU A 106 18.68 -6.18 -3.32
C GLU A 106 18.79 -7.00 -4.61
N ASP A 107 18.57 -8.33 -4.53
CA ASP A 107 18.78 -9.28 -5.63
C ASP A 107 17.49 -9.76 -6.34
N TYR A 108 16.33 -9.15 -6.06
CA TYR A 108 15.03 -9.65 -6.50
C TYR A 108 14.52 -8.80 -7.64
N THR A 109 14.09 -9.40 -8.76
CA THR A 109 13.46 -8.67 -9.88
C THR A 109 12.09 -9.25 -10.23
N ILE A 110 11.06 -8.42 -10.27
CA ILE A 110 9.71 -8.81 -10.68
C ILE A 110 9.30 -7.94 -11.86
N ASN A 111 9.03 -8.59 -12.99
CA ASN A 111 8.59 -7.94 -14.22
C ASN A 111 7.18 -8.39 -14.59
N PHE A 112 6.30 -7.44 -14.85
CA PHE A 112 5.02 -7.63 -15.52
C PHE A 112 5.11 -6.96 -16.88
N ASN A 113 5.02 -7.75 -17.95
CA ASN A 113 5.18 -7.28 -19.32
C ASN A 113 3.90 -7.56 -20.11
N ASN A 114 3.30 -6.52 -20.69
CA ASN A 114 2.06 -6.62 -21.47
C ASN A 114 0.92 -7.35 -20.70
N CYS A 115 0.79 -7.04 -19.41
CA CYS A 115 -0.21 -7.64 -18.54
C CYS A 115 -1.48 -6.79 -18.45
N TYR A 116 -2.60 -7.45 -18.18
CA TYR A 116 -3.91 -6.79 -18.06
C TYR A 116 -4.52 -7.05 -16.68
N PHE A 117 -4.81 -5.98 -15.94
CA PHE A 117 -5.35 -6.01 -14.58
C PHE A 117 -6.75 -5.40 -14.56
N GLU A 118 -7.78 -6.22 -14.36
CA GLU A 118 -9.18 -5.78 -14.38
C GLU A 118 -9.97 -6.19 -13.14
N ASN A 119 -10.70 -5.23 -12.58
CA ASN A 119 -11.61 -5.44 -11.44
C ASN A 119 -10.95 -6.11 -10.22
N ASN A 120 -9.64 -5.92 -10.02
CA ASN A 120 -8.99 -6.41 -8.82
C ASN A 120 -9.29 -5.47 -7.64
N HIS A 121 -9.39 -6.02 -6.43
CA HIS A 121 -9.86 -5.29 -5.26
C HIS A 121 -9.02 -5.57 -4.02
N ALA A 122 -8.45 -4.52 -3.42
CA ALA A 122 -7.85 -4.59 -2.10
C ALA A 122 -8.82 -4.06 -1.04
N ILE A 123 -8.91 -4.73 0.10
CA ILE A 123 -9.73 -4.27 1.23
C ILE A 123 -9.19 -2.95 1.79
N TYR A 124 -7.87 -2.80 1.86
CA TYR A 124 -7.21 -1.66 2.50
C TYR A 124 -6.42 -0.82 1.50
N TYR A 125 -5.28 -1.32 1.02
CA TYR A 125 -4.31 -0.47 0.34
C TYR A 125 -3.82 -1.11 -0.94
N GLY A 126 -3.72 -0.33 -2.01
CA GLY A 126 -3.08 -0.76 -3.24
C GLY A 126 -3.90 -1.83 -3.97
N GLY A 127 -4.79 -1.41 -4.88
CA GLY A 127 -5.69 -2.33 -5.58
C GLY A 127 -4.97 -3.38 -6.43
N ILE A 128 -3.70 -3.14 -6.76
CA ILE A 128 -2.78 -4.09 -7.40
C ILE A 128 -1.49 -4.25 -6.58
N VAL A 129 -0.87 -3.12 -6.24
CA VAL A 129 0.43 -3.06 -5.58
C VAL A 129 0.29 -2.43 -4.20
N TYR A 130 0.82 -3.12 -3.20
CA TYR A 130 1.08 -2.54 -1.89
C TYR A 130 2.58 -2.56 -1.62
N SER A 131 3.19 -1.39 -1.43
CA SER A 131 4.59 -1.22 -1.09
C SER A 131 4.69 -0.62 0.30
N HIS A 132 5.01 -1.46 1.29
CA HIS A 132 5.07 -1.06 2.68
C HIS A 132 6.35 -1.54 3.32
N LYS A 133 7.24 -0.60 3.62
CA LYS A 133 8.21 -0.78 4.70
C LYS A 133 8.77 0.57 5.16
N TYR A 134 8.83 0.73 6.48
CA TYR A 134 9.71 1.65 7.17
C TYR A 134 11.11 1.01 7.18
N PHE A 135 12.08 1.66 6.58
CA PHE A 135 13.46 1.18 6.57
C PHE A 135 14.19 1.76 7.77
N ASP A 136 15.13 1.00 8.35
CA ASP A 136 15.99 1.54 9.41
C ASP A 136 16.70 2.80 8.90
N ASP A 137 16.89 3.78 9.78
CA ASP A 137 17.52 5.06 9.46
C ASP A 137 18.85 4.84 8.70
N GLY A 138 18.89 5.26 7.43
CA GLY A 138 20.06 5.15 6.55
C GLY A 138 20.01 4.07 5.47
N TYR A 139 18.99 3.22 5.45
CA TYR A 139 18.77 2.31 4.33
C TYR A 139 17.86 2.95 3.28
N ILE A 140 18.44 3.31 2.13
CA ILE A 140 17.69 3.77 0.95
C ILE A 140 17.39 2.53 0.10
N PRO A 141 16.15 2.03 0.10
CA PRO A 141 15.79 0.87 -0.67
C PRO A 141 15.78 1.26 -2.13
N ARG A 142 16.45 0.47 -2.95
CA ARG A 142 16.30 0.57 -4.39
C ARG A 142 15.09 -0.28 -4.78
N PHE A 143 13.91 0.33 -4.83
CA PHE A 143 12.70 -0.29 -5.41
C PHE A 143 12.77 -0.42 -6.94
N SER A 144 13.96 -0.22 -7.52
CA SER A 144 14.26 -0.30 -8.93
C SER A 144 14.14 -1.69 -9.52
N ASN A 145 13.49 -2.65 -8.87
CA ASN A 145 13.42 -4.02 -9.35
C ASN A 145 12.00 -4.56 -9.53
N TYR A 146 10.99 -3.69 -9.44
CA TYR A 146 9.59 -4.02 -9.68
C TYR A 146 9.10 -3.21 -10.88
N TYR A 147 8.72 -3.89 -11.96
CA TYR A 147 8.44 -3.25 -13.24
C TYR A 147 7.09 -3.67 -13.80
N PHE A 148 6.28 -2.69 -14.20
CA PHE A 148 5.05 -2.84 -14.95
C PHE A 148 5.25 -2.19 -16.32
N ASN A 149 5.60 -3.00 -17.31
CA ASN A 149 5.89 -2.57 -18.67
C ASN A 149 4.68 -2.85 -19.56
N ASP A 150 4.14 -1.78 -20.15
CA ASP A 150 3.05 -1.81 -21.12
C ASP A 150 1.81 -2.54 -20.59
N CYS A 151 1.55 -2.33 -19.30
CA CYS A 151 0.43 -2.93 -18.59
C CYS A 151 -0.80 -2.04 -18.64
N ILE A 152 -1.98 -2.66 -18.62
CA ILE A 152 -3.27 -1.97 -18.60
C ILE A 152 -3.97 -2.24 -17.26
N PHE A 153 -4.46 -1.17 -16.65
CA PHE A 153 -5.16 -1.20 -15.37
C PHE A 153 -6.57 -0.66 -15.54
N LYS A 154 -7.60 -1.48 -15.25
CA LYS A 154 -8.99 -1.11 -15.45
C LYS A 154 -9.85 -1.47 -14.24
N ASN A 155 -10.54 -0.48 -13.69
CA ASN A 155 -11.51 -0.66 -12.60
C ASN A 155 -10.94 -1.41 -11.38
N ASN A 156 -9.64 -1.28 -11.12
CA ASN A 156 -9.06 -1.79 -9.88
C ASN A 156 -9.40 -0.83 -8.74
N THR A 157 -9.60 -1.35 -7.53
CA THR A 157 -10.08 -0.54 -6.40
C THR A 157 -9.38 -0.91 -5.10
N ALA A 158 -9.22 0.08 -4.22
CA ALA A 158 -8.82 -0.11 -2.83
C ALA A 158 -9.42 1.01 -1.97
N LYS A 159 -9.36 0.89 -0.64
CA LYS A 159 -9.69 2.03 0.23
C LYS A 159 -8.73 3.20 -0.02
N LYS A 160 -7.44 2.93 -0.26
CA LYS A 160 -6.50 3.93 -0.81
C LYS A 160 -5.57 3.32 -1.85
N GLY A 161 -5.32 4.07 -2.93
CA GLY A 161 -4.43 3.64 -4.02
C GLY A 161 -5.08 2.57 -4.88
N ASN A 162 -5.98 2.97 -5.80
CA ASN A 162 -6.71 2.04 -6.68
C ASN A 162 -5.78 1.17 -7.54
N ILE A 163 -4.57 1.62 -7.83
CA ILE A 163 -3.51 0.85 -8.48
C ILE A 163 -2.40 0.54 -7.47
N SER A 164 -1.78 1.58 -6.93
CA SER A 164 -0.60 1.45 -6.07
C SER A 164 -0.76 2.27 -4.80
N PHE A 165 -0.39 1.65 -3.68
CA PHE A 165 -0.10 2.36 -2.44
C PHE A 165 1.37 2.14 -2.10
N SER A 166 2.11 3.20 -1.86
CA SER A 166 3.53 3.13 -1.47
C SER A 166 3.79 3.91 -0.19
N PHE A 167 4.77 3.48 0.61
CA PHE A 167 5.16 4.22 1.81
C PHE A 167 5.56 5.67 1.48
N GLU A 168 6.40 5.83 0.46
CA GLU A 168 6.80 7.09 -0.17
C GLU A 168 6.78 6.89 -1.69
N LYS A 169 6.79 7.98 -2.44
CA LYS A 169 6.84 8.00 -3.91
C LYS A 169 8.14 7.39 -4.43
N SER A 170 9.23 7.55 -3.70
CA SER A 170 10.52 6.89 -3.95
C SER A 170 10.45 5.35 -3.90
N HIS A 171 9.42 4.82 -3.24
CA HIS A 171 9.21 3.39 -2.99
C HIS A 171 8.20 2.74 -3.95
N GLU A 172 7.76 3.47 -4.96
CA GLU A 172 6.85 3.01 -6.00
C GLU A 172 7.57 2.10 -7.01
N PRO A 173 6.94 1.00 -7.48
CA PRO A 173 7.41 0.29 -8.64
C PRO A 173 7.53 1.18 -9.87
N TYR A 174 8.32 0.76 -10.84
CA TYR A 174 8.32 1.42 -12.14
C TYR A 174 7.06 1.03 -12.94
N PHE A 175 6.36 2.03 -13.48
CA PHE A 175 5.27 1.86 -14.45
C PHE A 175 5.62 2.59 -15.74
N SER A 176 5.68 1.90 -16.88
CA SER A 176 6.09 2.53 -18.15
C SER A 176 5.13 3.62 -18.63
N ASN A 177 3.87 3.58 -18.21
CA ASN A 177 2.82 4.53 -18.53
C ASN A 177 2.39 5.40 -17.32
N ILE A 178 3.28 5.62 -16.34
CA ILE A 178 2.95 6.32 -15.09
C ILE A 178 2.27 7.68 -15.27
N GLU A 179 2.65 8.45 -16.29
CA GLU A 179 2.10 9.79 -16.56
C GLU A 179 0.61 9.76 -16.96
N GLU A 180 0.16 8.68 -17.58
CA GLU A 180 -1.26 8.47 -17.87
C GLU A 180 -2.00 8.00 -16.63
N LEU A 181 -1.41 7.05 -15.89
CA LEU A 181 -2.04 6.45 -14.73
C LEU A 181 -2.21 7.45 -13.57
N ARG A 182 -1.29 8.42 -13.40
CA ARG A 182 -1.38 9.49 -12.38
C ARG A 182 -2.52 10.48 -12.62
N LYS A 183 -3.10 10.52 -13.82
CA LYS A 183 -4.30 11.34 -14.10
C LYS A 183 -5.58 10.73 -13.54
N ILE A 184 -5.53 9.47 -13.11
CA ILE A 184 -6.65 8.77 -12.49
C ILE A 184 -6.65 9.12 -11.00
N GLU A 185 -7.70 9.78 -10.54
CA GLU A 185 -7.86 10.17 -9.15
C GLU A 185 -7.77 8.94 -8.21
N GLY A 186 -6.97 9.07 -7.15
CA GLY A 186 -6.76 8.03 -6.15
C GLY A 186 -6.05 6.77 -6.66
N ALA A 187 -5.53 6.74 -7.89
CA ALA A 187 -4.80 5.59 -8.42
C ALA A 187 -3.49 5.31 -7.69
N PHE A 188 -2.76 6.37 -7.36
CA PHE A 188 -1.52 6.33 -6.60
C PHE A 188 -1.69 7.16 -5.34
N VAL A 189 -1.35 6.57 -4.20
CA VAL A 189 -1.42 7.20 -2.89
C VAL A 189 -0.16 6.85 -2.12
N THR A 190 0.37 7.80 -1.35
CA THR A 190 1.44 7.55 -0.38
C THR A 190 0.98 7.74 1.06
N ASN A 191 1.88 7.53 2.02
CA ASN A 191 1.63 8.03 3.37
C ASN A 191 1.53 9.56 3.39
N PRO A 192 0.91 10.13 4.45
CA PRO A 192 1.02 11.53 4.78
C PRO A 192 2.46 12.04 4.69
N SER A 193 2.68 13.15 4.00
CA SER A 193 4.02 13.71 3.77
C SER A 193 4.13 15.18 4.17
N TYR A 194 3.07 15.97 4.04
CA TYR A 194 3.09 17.37 4.44
C TYR A 194 1.73 17.88 4.92
N ILE A 195 1.75 19.06 5.54
CA ILE A 195 0.55 19.76 6.00
C ILE A 195 0.45 21.12 5.32
N GLU A 196 -0.77 21.59 5.08
CA GLU A 196 -1.04 22.96 4.65
C GLU A 196 -2.09 23.59 5.54
N LEU A 197 -1.94 24.89 5.81
CA LEU A 197 -2.98 25.65 6.49
C LEU A 197 -4.22 25.74 5.59
N THR A 198 -5.38 25.55 6.20
CA THR A 198 -6.66 25.82 5.53
C THR A 198 -6.81 27.31 5.25
N SER A 199 -7.57 27.68 4.23
CA SER A 199 -7.78 29.08 3.85
C SER A 199 -8.47 29.93 4.93
N ASP A 200 -9.19 29.31 5.86
CA ASP A 200 -9.80 29.98 7.02
C ASP A 200 -8.91 29.96 8.27
N SER A 201 -7.71 29.37 8.19
CA SER A 201 -6.70 29.43 9.24
C SER A 201 -5.96 30.77 9.22
N VAL A 202 -5.41 31.13 10.37
CA VAL A 202 -4.60 32.35 10.51
C VAL A 202 -3.14 32.04 10.20
N ASP A 203 -2.54 32.82 9.29
CA ASP A 203 -1.16 32.62 8.85
C ASP A 203 -0.11 33.32 9.72
N SER A 204 -0.52 34.31 10.53
CA SER A 204 0.40 35.03 11.42
C SER A 204 -0.31 35.54 12.67
N ILE A 205 0.39 35.46 13.81
CA ILE A 205 -0.22 35.68 15.11
C ILE A 205 0.77 36.48 15.98
N SER A 206 0.27 37.54 16.61
CA SER A 206 1.02 38.32 17.60
C SER A 206 0.27 38.28 18.92
N LEU A 207 0.96 37.84 19.97
CA LEU A 207 0.41 37.65 21.31
C LEU A 207 1.38 38.22 22.32
N TYR A 208 0.83 38.79 23.40
CA TYR A 208 1.61 39.10 24.57
C TYR A 208 1.78 37.86 25.46
N SER A 209 2.85 37.83 26.27
CA SER A 209 3.05 36.73 27.20
C SER A 209 1.89 36.66 28.21
N GLY A 210 1.42 35.44 28.46
CA GLY A 210 0.23 35.16 29.25
C GLY A 210 -1.07 35.13 28.47
N GLU A 211 -1.08 35.54 27.19
CA GLU A 211 -2.28 35.47 26.35
C GLU A 211 -2.49 34.08 25.76
N LYS A 212 -3.76 33.75 25.52
CA LYS A 212 -4.16 32.54 24.80
C LYS A 212 -4.31 32.87 23.32
N LEU A 213 -4.01 31.89 22.48
CA LEU A 213 -4.40 31.89 21.08
C LEU A 213 -5.94 32.04 20.95
N PRO A 214 -6.44 33.13 20.34
CA PRO A 214 -7.87 33.43 20.34
C PRO A 214 -8.64 32.67 19.26
N PHE A 215 -7.95 31.91 18.41
CA PHE A 215 -8.51 31.13 17.31
C PHE A 215 -7.77 29.80 17.16
N GLU A 216 -8.42 28.86 16.49
CA GLU A 216 -7.88 27.54 16.16
C GLU A 216 -7.01 27.64 14.91
N ILE A 217 -5.87 26.94 14.91
CA ILE A 217 -5.04 26.80 13.71
C ILE A 217 -5.51 25.52 13.02
N LYS A 218 -6.02 25.64 11.80
CA LYS A 218 -6.58 24.52 11.05
C LYS A 218 -5.69 24.16 9.89
N PHE A 219 -5.39 22.88 9.75
CA PHE A 219 -4.53 22.38 8.69
C PHE A 219 -5.10 21.12 8.05
N GLN A 220 -4.67 20.86 6.83
CA GLN A 220 -4.96 19.65 6.07
C GLN A 220 -3.66 18.87 5.92
N ILE A 221 -3.81 17.56 5.75
CA ILE A 221 -2.68 16.63 5.61
C ILE A 221 -2.75 16.04 4.22
N PHE A 222 -1.63 16.03 3.52
CA PHE A 222 -1.53 15.57 2.14
C PHE A 222 -0.45 14.51 2.00
N ASP A 223 -0.55 13.72 0.93
CA ASP A 223 0.49 12.80 0.48
C ASP A 223 1.36 13.43 -0.63
N GLU A 224 2.36 12.72 -1.14
CA GLU A 224 3.27 13.23 -2.19
C GLU A 224 2.62 13.39 -3.59
N TYR A 225 1.35 13.04 -3.69
CA TYR A 225 0.50 13.23 -4.87
C TYR A 225 -0.56 14.31 -4.66
N ASN A 226 -0.48 15.05 -3.55
CA ASN A 226 -1.44 16.08 -3.14
C ASN A 226 -2.85 15.51 -2.90
N ASN A 227 -2.97 14.21 -2.62
CA ASN A 227 -4.23 13.63 -2.18
C ASN A 227 -4.50 14.07 -0.74
N LEU A 228 -5.70 14.60 -0.47
CA LEU A 228 -6.13 14.94 0.87
C LEU A 228 -6.28 13.67 1.72
N ILE A 229 -5.59 13.63 2.85
CA ILE A 229 -5.71 12.55 3.82
C ILE A 229 -6.88 12.82 4.76
N ASN A 230 -7.52 11.74 5.21
CA ASN A 230 -8.66 11.78 6.13
C ASN A 230 -9.92 12.44 5.54
N ALA A 231 -10.08 12.43 4.21
CA ALA A 231 -11.25 12.99 3.53
C ALA A 231 -12.51 12.11 3.60
N GLU A 232 -12.37 10.83 3.98
CA GLU A 232 -13.46 9.88 4.05
C GLU A 232 -14.09 9.77 5.45
N PRO A 233 -15.36 9.34 5.57
CA PRO A 233 -15.97 9.06 6.85
C PRO A 233 -15.19 8.03 7.67
N LEU A 234 -15.01 8.32 8.96
CA LEU A 234 -14.42 7.40 9.92
C LEU A 234 -15.39 6.24 10.20
N ASN A 235 -15.00 5.02 9.85
CA ASN A 235 -15.81 3.81 10.11
C ASN A 235 -15.40 3.12 11.41
N SER A 236 -14.18 3.35 11.88
CA SER A 236 -13.63 2.80 13.12
C SER A 236 -12.60 3.74 13.76
N ILE A 237 -12.26 3.49 15.03
CA ILE A 237 -11.19 4.24 15.72
C ILE A 237 -9.82 4.09 15.04
N ASN A 238 -9.59 3.00 14.32
CA ASN A 238 -8.36 2.78 13.57
C ASN A 238 -8.25 3.69 12.33
N ASP A 239 -9.33 4.35 11.94
CA ASP A 239 -9.33 5.34 10.87
C ASP A 239 -8.96 6.75 11.38
N MET A 240 -8.94 6.96 12.70
CA MET A 240 -8.63 8.25 13.29
C MET A 240 -7.14 8.56 13.16
N MET A 241 -6.85 9.75 12.65
CA MET A 241 -5.50 10.30 12.67
C MET A 241 -5.27 11.05 13.96
N LEU A 242 -4.19 10.70 14.66
CA LEU A 242 -3.75 11.34 15.89
C LEU A 242 -2.44 12.10 15.64
N PHE A 243 -2.25 13.22 16.34
CA PHE A 243 -1.01 13.97 16.31
C PHE A 243 -0.66 14.53 17.69
N ASP A 244 0.65 14.64 17.92
CA ASP A 244 1.21 15.25 19.12
C ASP A 244 1.70 16.66 18.80
N LEU A 245 1.40 17.58 19.71
CA LEU A 245 1.87 18.95 19.62
C LEU A 245 2.98 19.17 20.64
N GLU A 246 4.07 19.82 20.21
CA GLU A 246 5.20 20.17 21.08
C GLU A 246 5.64 21.62 20.87
N PHE A 247 6.10 22.26 21.95
CA PHE A 247 6.74 23.58 21.88
C PHE A 247 8.24 23.42 21.76
N ASN A 248 8.84 24.02 20.72
CA ASN A 248 10.29 24.22 20.69
C ASN A 248 10.77 25.09 21.85
N ASP A 249 9.97 26.07 22.29
CA ASP A 249 10.25 26.89 23.47
C ASP A 249 9.44 26.44 24.68
N THR A 250 9.89 25.37 25.32
CA THR A 250 9.25 24.79 26.50
C THR A 250 9.33 25.68 27.75
N LYS A 251 10.11 26.78 27.73
CA LYS A 251 10.25 27.69 28.88
C LYS A 251 9.25 28.84 28.83
N ASN A 252 8.88 29.28 27.62
CA ASN A 252 8.02 30.44 27.41
C ASN A 252 6.63 30.09 26.86
N GLY A 253 6.37 28.83 26.51
CA GLY A 253 5.06 28.36 26.01
C GLY A 253 4.54 27.15 26.75
N LYS A 254 3.22 27.02 26.82
CA LYS A 254 2.55 25.82 27.35
C LYS A 254 1.29 25.47 26.55
N ILE A 255 1.17 24.20 26.19
CA ILE A 255 -0.07 23.62 25.66
C ILE A 255 -1.08 23.52 26.79
N LEU A 256 -2.29 24.05 26.60
CA LEU A 256 -3.38 23.89 27.56
C LEU A 256 -4.19 22.63 27.20
N GLY A 257 -4.27 21.68 28.13
CA GLY A 257 -4.99 20.42 27.94
C GLY A 257 -4.06 19.23 27.72
N TYR A 258 -4.55 18.22 27.00
CA TYR A 258 -3.79 17.03 26.62
C TYR A 258 -2.99 17.30 25.35
N PRO A 259 -1.74 16.86 25.20
CA PRO A 259 -0.91 17.17 24.03
C PRO A 259 -1.25 16.34 22.78
N VAL A 260 -2.08 15.30 22.94
CA VAL A 260 -2.49 14.38 21.87
C VAL A 260 -3.86 14.79 21.36
N TYR A 261 -3.98 14.97 20.05
CA TYR A 261 -5.20 15.42 19.39
C TYR A 261 -5.57 14.51 18.23
N ASN A 262 -6.84 14.56 17.82
CA ASN A 262 -7.34 13.88 16.64
C ASN A 262 -7.72 14.87 15.56
N CYS A 263 -7.65 14.44 14.30
CA CYS A 263 -8.20 15.17 13.17
C CYS A 263 -9.70 14.89 13.00
N ASP A 264 -10.42 15.88 12.49
CA ASP A 264 -11.77 15.71 11.94
C ASP A 264 -11.68 15.28 10.47
N ILE A 265 -12.81 14.93 9.86
CA ILE A 265 -12.86 14.57 8.44
C ILE A 265 -12.43 15.78 7.60
N GLY A 266 -11.33 15.61 6.86
CA GLY A 266 -10.79 16.58 5.91
C GLY A 266 -9.93 17.70 6.51
N TYR A 267 -9.79 17.80 7.83
CA TYR A 267 -8.88 18.77 8.49
C TYR A 267 -8.52 18.38 9.92
N CYS A 268 -7.46 18.99 10.45
CA CYS A 268 -7.03 18.89 11.83
C CYS A 268 -7.01 20.29 12.44
N ALA A 269 -7.31 20.39 13.74
CA ALA A 269 -7.31 21.67 14.45
C ALA A 269 -6.39 21.63 15.67
N ILE A 270 -5.49 22.60 15.77
CA ILE A 270 -4.66 22.82 16.96
C ILE A 270 -5.53 23.58 17.98
N PRO A 271 -5.60 23.13 19.24
CA PRO A 271 -6.40 23.82 20.24
C PRO A 271 -5.69 25.05 20.80
N GLN A 272 -6.36 25.70 21.77
CA GLN A 272 -5.85 26.88 22.45
C GLN A 272 -4.51 26.62 23.17
N ILE A 273 -3.48 27.30 22.69
CA ILE A 273 -2.16 27.39 23.28
C ILE A 273 -2.06 28.64 24.17
N LYS A 274 -1.18 28.63 25.17
CA LYS A 274 -0.82 29.80 25.97
C LYS A 274 0.69 30.10 25.88
N SER A 275 1.02 31.37 25.64
CA SER A 275 2.38 31.95 25.73
C SER A 275 2.59 32.68 27.06
#